data_AF-A0A0R3T735-F1
#
_entry.id   AF-A0A0R3T735-F1
#
_cell.length_a   1.000
_cell.length_b   1.000
_cell.length_c   1.000
_cell.angle_alpha   90.00
_cell.angle_beta   90.00
_cell.angle_gamma   90.00
#
_symmetry.space_group_name_H-M   'P 1'
#
loop_
_entity.id
_entity.type
_entity.pdbx_description
1 polymer ?
#
loop_
_entity_poly.entity_id
_entity_poly.type
_entity_poly.pdbx_seq_one_letter_code
_entity_poly.pdbx_strand_id
1 'polypeptide(L)'
;MFGRKDLAVALGSIGWSFGDLIFTKIIPLWTGTRRLEFDWAYISLSLDANFELIFNFVIFLAPWLLMRKVKNVPAACIAILIFIISCFHLSIFGLIEHHTHNIFFTIIAKAIFALVIGALGIVLKAVWIAEAPYESKKKKTEEGFSFFALIGKFGNFCLQNIRSAVTNAPSTGNQRSTSARRN
;
A
#
# COMPACT_ATOMS: atom_id res chain seq x y z
N MET A 1 13.74 20.45 -6.69
CA MET A 1 13.63 21.10 -5.37
C MET A 1 12.54 20.37 -4.59
N PHE A 2 12.88 19.72 -3.47
CA PHE A 2 11.88 19.13 -2.58
C PHE A 2 10.98 20.23 -2.03
N GLY A 3 9.66 20.11 -2.19
CA GLY A 3 8.74 21.06 -1.58
C GLY A 3 8.75 20.87 -0.06
N ARG A 4 8.57 21.95 0.72
CA ARG A 4 8.43 21.88 2.20
C ARG A 4 7.42 20.83 2.66
N LYS A 5 6.34 20.63 1.87
CA LYS A 5 5.30 19.63 2.13
C LYS A 5 5.80 18.19 1.97
N ASP A 6 6.76 17.95 1.08
CA ASP A 6 7.30 16.62 0.79
C ASP A 6 8.24 16.17 1.92
N LEU A 7 9.06 17.11 2.40
CA LEU A 7 9.93 16.89 3.56
C LEU A 7 9.12 16.67 4.84
N ALA A 8 8.04 17.44 5.04
CA ALA A 8 7.18 17.28 6.21
C ALA A 8 6.58 15.86 6.29
N VAL A 9 6.19 15.28 5.15
CA VAL A 9 5.64 13.92 5.13
C VAL A 9 6.72 12.86 5.33
N ALA A 10 7.88 13.01 4.69
CA ALA A 10 9.00 12.09 4.91
C ALA A 10 9.46 12.11 6.38
N LEU A 11 9.47 13.28 7.02
CA LEU A 11 9.76 13.41 8.45
C LEU A 11 8.64 12.81 9.30
N GLY A 12 7.38 12.97 8.90
CA GLY A 12 6.24 12.34 9.57
C GLY A 12 6.31 10.81 9.52
N SER A 13 6.66 10.23 8.36
CA SER A 13 6.81 8.78 8.23
C SER A 13 8.02 8.25 9.01
N ILE A 14 9.14 8.99 9.04
CA ILE A 14 10.30 8.68 9.90
C ILE A 14 9.89 8.72 11.37
N GLY A 15 9.19 9.77 11.80
CA GLY A 15 8.76 9.95 13.19
C GLY A 15 7.84 8.84 13.66
N TRP A 16 6.88 8.43 12.82
CA TRP A 16 5.99 7.31 13.14
C TRP A 16 6.73 5.97 13.18
N SER A 17 7.64 5.72 12.23
CA SER A 17 8.45 4.50 12.21
C SER A 17 9.37 4.40 13.42
N PHE A 18 9.94 5.52 13.87
CA PHE A 18 10.78 5.60 15.05
C PHE A 18 9.96 5.45 16.34
N GLY A 19 8.75 6.00 16.38
CA GLY A 19 7.82 5.79 17.48
C GLY A 19 7.48 4.31 17.67
N ASP A 20 7.12 3.63 16.57
CA ASP A 20 6.82 2.20 16.60
C ASP A 20 8.02 1.39 17.11
N LEU A 21 9.23 1.68 16.61
CA LEU A 21 10.48 1.05 17.07
C LEU A 21 10.72 1.21 18.57
N ILE A 22 10.50 2.42 19.10
CA ILE A 22 10.69 2.70 20.52
C ILE A 22 9.74 1.82 21.34
N PHE A 23 8.46 1.77 20.96
CA PHE A 23 7.44 1.03 21.69
C PHE A 23 7.63 -0.49 21.61
N THR A 24 8.00 -1.02 20.45
CA THR A 24 8.05 -2.47 20.21
C THR A 24 9.35 -3.12 20.63
N LYS A 25 10.50 -2.41 20.58
CA LYS A 25 11.81 -3.02 20.83
C LYS A 25 12.61 -2.32 21.92
N ILE A 26 12.67 -0.97 21.93
CA ILE A 26 13.52 -0.22 22.87
C ILE A 26 12.98 -0.30 24.30
N ILE A 27 11.67 -0.20 24.51
CA ILE A 27 11.05 -0.34 25.83
C ILE A 27 11.27 -1.76 26.40
N PRO A 28 11.02 -2.86 25.66
CA PRO A 28 11.34 -4.22 26.10
C PRO A 28 12.85 -4.47 26.33
N LEU A 29 13.71 -3.89 25.49
CA LEU A 29 15.16 -3.93 25.68
C LEU A 29 15.57 -3.25 26.98
N TRP A 30 15.01 -2.07 27.27
CA TRP A 30 15.31 -1.30 28.48
C TRP A 30 14.84 -2.01 29.76
N THR A 31 13.67 -2.64 29.74
CA THR A 31 13.17 -3.40 30.89
C THR A 31 13.90 -4.73 31.07
N GLY A 32 14.33 -5.37 29.99
CA GLY A 32 15.07 -6.64 30.00
C GLY A 32 16.55 -6.51 30.39
N THR A 33 17.22 -5.42 29.99
CA THR A 33 18.65 -5.18 30.29
C THR A 33 18.92 -4.76 31.74
N ARG A 34 17.88 -4.40 32.52
CA ARG A 34 18.02 -4.09 33.96
C ARG A 34 18.52 -5.27 34.81
N ARG A 35 18.58 -6.50 34.28
CA ARG A 35 18.90 -7.71 35.07
C ARG A 35 19.82 -8.75 34.41
N LEU A 36 20.53 -8.51 33.30
CA LEU A 36 21.26 -9.60 32.61
C LEU A 36 22.64 -9.25 32.05
N GLU A 37 23.50 -10.27 32.04
CA GLU A 37 24.81 -10.34 31.37
C GLU A 37 24.64 -10.25 29.84
N PHE A 38 25.67 -9.78 29.14
CA PHE A 38 25.65 -9.54 27.69
C PHE A 38 25.42 -10.85 26.90
N ASP A 39 24.34 -10.91 26.11
CA ASP A 39 23.96 -12.06 25.29
C ASP A 39 23.77 -11.68 23.81
N TRP A 40 24.02 -12.65 22.91
CA TRP A 40 23.86 -12.53 21.46
C TRP A 40 22.41 -12.26 21.03
N ALA A 41 21.45 -12.62 21.87
CA ALA A 41 20.03 -12.30 21.69
C ALA A 41 19.75 -10.78 21.66
N TYR A 42 20.56 -9.97 22.33
CA TYR A 42 20.37 -8.51 22.31
C TYR A 42 20.90 -7.88 21.02
N ILE A 43 22.02 -8.40 20.50
CA ILE A 43 22.56 -7.97 19.20
C ILE A 43 21.54 -8.30 18.10
N SER A 44 20.98 -9.51 18.12
CA SER A 44 19.97 -9.91 17.15
C SER A 44 18.71 -9.05 17.23
N LEU A 45 18.25 -8.74 18.44
CA LEU A 45 17.08 -7.88 18.66
C LEU A 45 17.33 -6.44 18.18
N SER A 46 18.55 -5.90 18.35
CA SER A 46 18.91 -4.57 17.84
C SER A 46 18.95 -4.51 16.31
N LEU A 47 19.44 -5.57 15.67
CA LEU A 47 19.45 -5.67 14.19
C LEU A 47 18.03 -5.83 13.65
N ASP A 48 17.21 -6.65 14.29
CA ASP A 48 15.79 -6.83 13.97
C ASP A 48 15.03 -5.49 14.02
N ALA A 49 15.29 -4.70 15.06
CA ALA A 49 14.73 -3.36 15.22
C ALA A 49 15.10 -2.44 14.03
N ASN A 50 16.35 -2.45 13.59
CA ASN A 50 16.78 -1.64 12.44
C ASN A 50 16.09 -2.04 11.13
N PHE A 51 15.85 -3.34 10.92
CA PHE A 51 15.15 -3.83 9.74
C PHE A 51 13.66 -3.44 9.75
N GLU A 52 12.99 -3.55 10.90
CA GLU A 52 11.62 -3.10 11.07
C GLU A 52 11.47 -1.60 10.82
N LEU A 53 12.44 -0.78 11.22
CA LEU A 53 12.42 0.66 10.95
C LEU A 53 12.41 0.94 9.44
N ILE A 54 13.30 0.29 8.67
CA ILE A 54 13.36 0.47 7.20
C ILE A 54 12.04 0.04 6.56
N PHE A 55 11.50 -1.10 7.00
CA PHE A 55 10.25 -1.63 6.50
C PHE A 55 9.07 -0.69 6.74
N ASN A 56 8.88 -0.26 7.99
CA ASN A 56 7.83 0.70 8.36
C ASN A 56 7.98 2.01 7.58
N PHE A 57 9.20 2.53 7.45
CA PHE A 57 9.43 3.76 6.69
C PHE A 57 8.98 3.64 5.22
N VAL A 58 9.31 2.53 4.56
CA VAL A 58 8.90 2.26 3.17
C VAL A 58 7.38 2.11 3.05
N ILE A 59 6.74 1.45 4.01
CA ILE A 59 5.27 1.26 4.04
C ILE A 59 4.51 2.56 4.21
N PHE A 60 5.00 3.49 5.03
CA PHE A 60 4.34 4.79 5.16
C PHE A 60 4.60 5.70 3.95
N LEU A 61 5.78 5.59 3.35
CA LEU A 61 6.15 6.43 2.19
C LEU A 61 5.47 5.98 0.90
N ALA A 62 5.33 4.67 0.65
CA ALA A 62 4.85 4.15 -0.63
C ALA A 62 3.38 4.53 -0.96
N PRO A 63 2.39 4.37 -0.06
CA PRO A 63 1.00 4.83 -0.27
C PRO A 63 0.91 6.35 -0.39
N TRP A 64 1.76 7.10 0.31
CA TRP A 64 1.77 8.55 0.18
C TRP A 64 2.23 8.99 -1.22
N LEU A 65 3.28 8.36 -1.76
CA LEU A 65 3.72 8.59 -3.14
C LEU A 65 2.64 8.18 -4.15
N LEU A 66 1.90 7.09 -3.88
CA LEU A 66 0.77 6.62 -4.69
C LEU A 66 -0.37 7.64 -4.75
N MET A 67 -0.80 8.16 -3.58
CA MET A 67 -1.94 9.09 -3.47
C MET A 67 -1.74 10.39 -4.26
N ARG A 68 -0.50 10.76 -4.55
CA ARG A 68 -0.17 11.99 -5.28
C ARG A 68 -0.16 11.85 -6.81
N LYS A 69 -0.07 10.61 -7.33
CA LYS A 69 0.16 10.34 -8.75
C LYS A 69 -0.83 9.30 -9.28
N VAL A 70 -2.10 9.69 -9.38
CA VAL A 70 -3.18 8.85 -9.95
C VAL A 70 -2.95 8.48 -11.42
N LYS A 71 -2.06 9.20 -12.14
CA LYS A 71 -1.81 9.01 -13.58
C LYS A 71 -0.59 8.16 -13.96
N ASN A 72 0.24 7.73 -13.00
CA ASN A 72 1.46 6.98 -13.30
C ASN A 72 1.28 5.49 -12.97
N VAL A 73 0.87 4.71 -13.97
CA VAL A 73 0.70 3.26 -13.88
C VAL A 73 1.91 2.51 -13.30
N PRO A 74 3.18 2.76 -13.71
CA PRO A 74 4.31 1.98 -13.21
C PRO A 74 4.62 2.26 -11.73
N ALA A 75 4.60 3.53 -11.32
CA ALA A 75 4.76 3.90 -9.91
C ALA A 75 3.64 3.32 -9.04
N ALA A 76 2.41 3.30 -9.56
CA ALA A 76 1.28 2.70 -8.87
C ALA A 76 1.42 1.18 -8.71
N CYS A 77 1.83 0.46 -9.78
CA CYS A 77 2.10 -0.97 -9.72
C CYS A 77 3.20 -1.31 -8.71
N ILE A 78 4.30 -0.55 -8.68
CA ILE A 78 5.40 -0.77 -7.72
C ILE A 78 4.92 -0.54 -6.28
N ALA A 79 4.15 0.52 -6.02
CA ALA A 79 3.62 0.80 -4.68
C ALA A 79 2.63 -0.29 -4.21
N ILE A 80 1.76 -0.78 -5.09
CA ILE A 80 0.84 -1.88 -4.79
C ILE A 80 1.63 -3.17 -4.50
N LEU A 81 2.66 -3.46 -5.30
CA LEU A 81 3.54 -4.62 -5.08
C LEU A 81 4.24 -4.55 -3.72
N ILE A 82 4.78 -3.37 -3.35
CA ILE A 82 5.37 -3.15 -2.02
C ILE A 82 4.33 -3.40 -0.92
N PHE A 83 3.09 -2.95 -1.08
CA PHE A 83 2.02 -3.19 -0.10
C PHE A 83 1.65 -4.67 0.03
N ILE A 84 1.53 -5.39 -1.08
CA ILE A 84 1.26 -6.84 -1.09
C ILE A 84 2.40 -7.60 -0.40
N ILE A 85 3.65 -7.32 -0.77
CA ILE A 85 4.83 -7.92 -0.13
C ILE A 85 4.85 -7.62 1.38
N SER A 86 4.44 -6.41 1.76
CA SER A 86 4.36 -6.01 3.17
C SER A 86 3.30 -6.81 3.95
N CYS A 87 2.15 -7.08 3.36
CA CYS A 87 1.14 -7.97 3.98
C CYS A 87 1.67 -9.40 4.16
N PHE A 88 2.46 -9.90 3.21
CA PHE A 88 3.06 -11.23 3.32
C PHE A 88 4.23 -11.30 4.31
N HIS A 89 5.00 -10.22 4.50
CA HIS A 89 6.10 -10.13 5.47
C HIS A 89 5.66 -10.63 6.85
N LEU A 90 4.57 -10.07 7.42
CA LEU A 90 4.12 -10.40 8.78
C LEU A 90 3.79 -11.89 8.95
N SER A 91 3.25 -12.53 7.91
CA SER A 91 2.91 -13.96 7.94
C SER A 91 4.15 -14.85 7.77
N ILE A 92 5.07 -14.47 6.87
CA ILE A 92 6.28 -15.24 6.58
C ILE A 92 7.24 -15.26 7.78
N PHE A 93 7.41 -14.13 8.48
CA PHE A 93 8.33 -14.09 9.62
C PHE A 93 7.85 -14.90 10.81
N GLY A 94 6.53 -14.94 11.08
CA GLY A 94 5.97 -15.84 12.09
C GLY A 94 6.22 -17.31 11.77
N LEU A 95 6.20 -17.69 10.48
CA LEU A 95 6.45 -19.06 10.05
C LEU A 95 7.95 -19.44 10.14
N ILE A 96 8.85 -18.52 9.76
CA ILE A 96 10.30 -18.73 9.79
C ILE A 96 10.78 -18.91 11.23
N GLU A 97 10.28 -18.10 12.17
CA GLU A 97 10.63 -18.19 13.58
C GLU A 97 10.17 -19.52 14.20
N HIS A 98 9.00 -20.01 13.82
CA HIS A 98 8.52 -21.33 14.27
C HIS A 98 9.35 -22.49 13.70
N HIS A 99 9.79 -22.40 12.43
CA HIS A 99 10.51 -23.50 11.78
C HIS A 99 12.01 -23.55 12.07
N THR A 100 12.63 -22.43 12.46
CA THR A 100 14.09 -22.34 12.65
C THR A 100 14.47 -21.93 14.06
N HIS A 101 15.02 -22.89 14.82
CA HIS A 101 15.55 -22.65 16.17
C HIS A 101 16.87 -21.85 16.19
N ASN A 102 17.46 -21.56 15.03
CA ASN A 102 18.76 -20.89 14.91
C ASN A 102 18.61 -19.38 14.71
N ILE A 103 18.99 -18.60 15.72
CA ILE A 103 18.92 -17.13 15.75
C ILE A 103 19.67 -16.46 14.58
N PHE A 104 20.81 -17.02 14.14
CA PHE A 104 21.59 -16.41 13.05
C PHE A 104 20.88 -16.50 11.69
N PHE A 105 20.20 -17.61 11.42
CA PHE A 105 19.53 -17.81 10.13
C PHE A 105 18.30 -16.89 10.00
N THR A 106 17.55 -16.72 11.09
CA THR A 106 16.39 -15.82 11.11
C THR A 106 16.80 -14.36 10.85
N ILE A 107 17.91 -13.89 11.42
CA ILE A 107 18.45 -12.56 11.18
C ILE A 107 18.89 -12.37 9.73
N ILE A 108 19.61 -13.35 9.16
CA ILE A 108 20.09 -13.25 7.77
C ILE A 108 18.91 -13.20 6.80
N ALA A 109 17.90 -14.04 7.00
CA ALA A 109 16.68 -14.01 6.19
C ALA A 109 15.95 -12.66 6.29
N LYS A 110 15.79 -12.13 7.52
CA LYS A 110 15.22 -10.80 7.77
C LYS A 110 16.04 -9.69 7.09
N ALA A 111 17.37 -9.76 7.15
CA ALA A 111 18.26 -8.79 6.54
C ALA A 111 18.12 -8.76 5.01
N ILE A 112 18.09 -9.93 4.36
CA ILE A 112 17.90 -10.04 2.90
C ILE A 112 16.55 -9.44 2.50
N PHE A 113 15.49 -9.76 3.24
CA PHE A 113 14.16 -9.24 2.95
C PHE A 113 14.06 -7.73 3.12
N ALA A 114 14.65 -7.19 4.20
CA ALA A 114 14.73 -5.76 4.44
C ALA A 114 15.53 -5.03 3.35
N LEU A 115 16.61 -5.64 2.85
CA LEU A 115 17.40 -5.11 1.74
C LEU A 115 16.56 -5.06 0.45
N VAL A 116 15.84 -6.14 0.12
CA VAL A 116 14.96 -6.18 -1.06
C VAL A 116 13.90 -5.09 -1.00
N ILE A 117 13.25 -4.90 0.15
CA ILE A 117 12.23 -3.85 0.33
C ILE A 117 12.85 -2.46 0.28
N GLY A 118 13.99 -2.25 0.92
CA GLY A 118 14.74 -1.00 0.84
C GLY A 118 15.11 -0.66 -0.60
N ALA A 119 15.59 -1.63 -1.37
CA ALA A 119 15.90 -1.48 -2.79
C ALA A 119 14.64 -1.13 -3.60
N LEU A 120 13.52 -1.82 -3.39
CA LEU A 120 12.23 -1.50 -4.03
C LEU A 120 11.76 -0.07 -3.69
N GLY A 121 11.93 0.36 -2.44
CA GLY A 121 11.62 1.73 -2.01
C GLY A 121 12.50 2.78 -2.70
N ILE A 122 13.80 2.50 -2.87
CA ILE A 122 14.71 3.37 -3.62
C ILE A 122 14.33 3.42 -5.09
N VAL A 123 14.00 2.28 -5.71
CA VAL A 123 13.55 2.21 -7.11
C VAL A 123 12.26 3.02 -7.29
N LEU A 124 11.28 2.88 -6.39
CA LEU A 124 10.06 3.69 -6.41
C LEU A 124 10.38 5.18 -6.36
N LYS A 125 11.29 5.60 -5.46
CA LYS A 125 11.73 7.00 -5.37
C LYS A 125 12.47 7.45 -6.63
N ALA A 126 13.31 6.61 -7.22
CA ALA A 126 14.05 6.91 -8.44
C ALA A 126 13.11 7.10 -9.64
N VAL A 127 12.13 6.21 -9.80
CA VAL A 127 11.04 6.34 -10.77
C VAL A 127 10.28 7.65 -10.56
N TRP A 128 9.98 8.00 -9.30
CA TRP A 128 9.31 9.25 -8.96
C TRP A 128 10.11 10.50 -9.38
N ILE A 129 11.43 10.49 -9.18
CA ILE A 129 12.32 11.60 -9.58
C ILE A 129 12.45 11.66 -11.11
N ALA A 130 12.60 10.52 -11.78
CA ALA A 130 12.72 10.44 -13.24
C ALA A 130 11.45 10.92 -13.97
N GLU A 131 10.29 10.81 -13.33
CA GLU A 131 9.00 11.23 -13.88
C GLU A 131 8.63 12.70 -13.58
N ALA A 132 9.34 13.36 -12.66
CA ALA A 132 9.14 14.77 -12.32
C ALA A 132 9.33 15.75 -13.52
N PRO A 133 10.28 15.55 -14.45
CA PRO A 133 10.46 16.39 -15.64
C PRO A 133 9.34 16.22 -16.69
N TYR A 134 8.75 15.03 -16.80
CA TYR A 134 7.76 14.71 -17.84
C TYR A 134 6.40 15.39 -17.59
N GLU A 135 6.01 15.59 -16.33
CA GLU A 135 4.70 16.19 -16.03
C GLU A 135 4.59 17.68 -16.37
N SER A 136 5.70 18.42 -16.38
CA SER A 136 5.72 19.81 -16.86
C SER A 136 5.24 19.93 -18.31
N LYS A 137 5.66 18.99 -19.19
CA LYS A 137 5.21 18.96 -20.59
C LYS A 137 3.81 18.36 -20.74
N LYS A 138 3.50 17.29 -19.99
CA LYS A 138 2.21 16.59 -20.10
C LYS A 138 1.03 17.43 -19.61
N LYS A 139 1.19 18.25 -18.56
CA LYS A 139 0.14 19.19 -18.09
C LYS A 139 -0.33 20.16 -19.18
N LYS A 140 0.56 20.56 -20.10
CA LYS A 140 0.23 21.45 -21.23
C LYS A 140 -0.54 20.74 -22.35
N THR A 141 -0.49 19.41 -22.41
CA THR A 141 -1.16 18.59 -23.44
C THR A 141 -2.45 17.93 -22.92
N GLU A 142 -2.53 17.63 -21.62
CA GLU A 142 -3.67 16.90 -21.02
C GLU A 142 -4.85 17.76 -20.57
N GLU A 143 -4.80 19.10 -20.70
CA GLU A 143 -6.04 19.91 -20.63
C GLU A 143 -7.06 19.50 -21.72
N GLY A 144 -6.60 18.81 -22.78
CA GLY A 144 -7.47 18.24 -23.82
C GLY A 144 -7.96 16.80 -23.57
N PHE A 145 -7.46 16.05 -22.58
CA PHE A 145 -7.77 14.62 -22.45
C PHE A 145 -7.95 14.19 -20.98
N SER A 146 -9.11 14.53 -20.41
CA SER A 146 -9.45 14.15 -19.04
C SER A 146 -10.02 12.73 -18.99
N PHE A 147 -9.18 11.79 -18.57
CA PHE A 147 -9.56 10.40 -18.22
C PHE A 147 -10.73 10.36 -17.20
N PHE A 148 -10.86 11.40 -16.36
CA PHE A 148 -12.00 11.60 -15.46
C PHE A 148 -13.33 11.87 -16.17
N ALA A 149 -13.35 12.54 -17.32
CA ALA A 149 -14.57 12.67 -18.12
C ALA A 149 -14.98 11.33 -18.75
N LEU A 150 -14.02 10.47 -19.08
CA LEU A 150 -14.29 9.12 -19.56
C LEU A 150 -14.93 8.25 -18.47
N ILE A 151 -14.41 8.30 -17.24
CA ILE A 151 -14.98 7.60 -16.08
C ILE A 151 -16.39 8.12 -15.76
N GLY A 152 -16.61 9.44 -15.82
CA GLY A 152 -17.94 10.03 -15.65
C GLY A 152 -18.94 9.58 -16.73
N LYS A 153 -18.50 9.50 -17.99
CA LYS A 153 -19.33 8.97 -19.09
C LYS A 153 -19.64 7.48 -18.92
N PHE A 154 -18.68 6.68 -18.47
CA PHE A 154 -18.87 5.25 -18.24
C PHE A 154 -19.82 4.98 -17.08
N GLY A 155 -19.70 5.75 -15.99
CA GLY A 155 -20.62 5.69 -14.85
C GLY A 155 -22.06 6.01 -15.25
N ASN A 156 -22.28 7.07 -16.03
CA ASN A 156 -23.61 7.43 -16.53
C ASN A 156 -24.19 6.37 -17.50
N PHE A 157 -23.35 5.73 -18.32
CA PHE A 157 -23.78 4.66 -19.21
C PHE A 157 -24.25 3.42 -18.45
N CYS A 158 -23.51 2.99 -17.42
CA CYS A 158 -23.93 1.88 -16.55
C CYS A 158 -25.23 2.21 -15.80
N LEU A 159 -25.38 3.44 -15.29
CA LEU A 159 -26.59 3.85 -14.59
C LEU A 159 -27.82 3.87 -15.50
N GLN A 160 -27.65 4.30 -16.76
CA GLN A 160 -28.72 4.27 -17.76
C GLN A 160 -29.13 2.84 -18.11
N ASN A 161 -28.18 1.93 -18.33
CA ASN A 161 -28.48 0.52 -18.61
C ASN A 161 -29.21 -0.18 -17.45
N ILE A 162 -28.81 0.09 -16.20
CA ILE A 162 -29.48 -0.45 -15.02
C ILE A 162 -30.90 0.12 -14.89
N ARG A 163 -31.06 1.43 -15.12
CA ARG A 163 -32.40 2.07 -15.08
C ARG A 163 -33.33 1.50 -16.14
N SER A 164 -32.85 1.27 -17.37
CA SER A 164 -33.65 0.64 -18.43
C SER A 164 -33.96 -0.82 -18.16
N ALA A 165 -33.08 -1.56 -17.48
CA ALA A 165 -33.34 -2.95 -17.09
C ALA A 165 -34.41 -3.04 -15.97
N VAL A 166 -34.40 -2.08 -15.04
CA VAL A 166 -35.39 -2.00 -13.94
C VAL A 166 -36.76 -1.56 -14.43
N THR A 167 -36.85 -0.63 -15.38
CA THR A 167 -38.14 -0.18 -15.93
C THR A 167 -38.79 -1.19 -16.89
N ASN A 168 -38.02 -2.14 -17.42
CA ASN A 168 -38.50 -3.18 -18.34
C ASN A 168 -38.80 -4.53 -17.65
N ALA A 169 -38.75 -4.58 -16.31
CA ALA A 169 -39.18 -5.77 -15.57
C ALA A 169 -40.70 -5.98 -15.76
N PRO A 170 -41.16 -7.14 -16.28
CA PRO A 170 -42.59 -7.38 -16.49
C PRO A 170 -43.28 -7.46 -15.12
N SER A 171 -44.25 -6.59 -14.88
CA SER A 171 -45.17 -6.76 -13.77
C SER A 171 -45.96 -8.06 -14.01
N THR A 172 -45.69 -9.09 -13.21
CA THR A 172 -46.53 -10.27 -13.05
C THR A 172 -47.83 -9.85 -12.36
N GLY A 173 -48.67 -9.15 -13.12
CA GLY A 173 -49.96 -8.61 -12.72
C GLY A 173 -51.08 -9.40 -13.37
N ASN A 174 -51.47 -10.48 -12.69
CA ASN A 174 -52.75 -11.18 -12.73
C ASN A 174 -53.87 -10.49 -13.55
N GLN A 175 -54.14 -10.97 -14.78
CA GLN A 175 -55.37 -10.62 -15.51
C GLN A 175 -56.33 -11.82 -15.61
N ARG A 176 -57.41 -11.65 -14.83
CA ARG A 176 -58.69 -12.36 -14.81
C ARG A 176 -59.21 -12.73 -16.21
N SER A 177 -59.46 -14.02 -16.42
CA SER A 177 -60.30 -14.54 -17.51
C SER A 177 -61.78 -14.30 -17.19
N THR A 178 -62.40 -13.30 -17.81
CA THR A 178 -63.85 -13.21 -17.97
C THR A 178 -64.21 -12.58 -19.33
N SER A 179 -64.64 -13.40 -20.29
CA SER A 179 -65.45 -13.00 -21.45
C SER A 179 -66.07 -14.28 -22.00
N ALA A 180 -67.33 -14.63 -21.73
CA ALA A 180 -68.59 -13.96 -22.06
C ALA A 180 -68.82 -13.80 -23.58
N ARG A 181 -69.29 -14.90 -24.20
CA ARG A 181 -70.46 -14.98 -25.11
C ARG A 181 -70.65 -13.82 -26.10
N ARG A 182 -70.32 -14.06 -27.37
CA ARG A 182 -71.11 -13.57 -28.51
C ARG A 182 -70.94 -14.45 -29.74
N ASN A 183 -72.11 -14.74 -30.34
CA ASN A 183 -72.42 -15.43 -31.59
C ASN A 183 -72.52 -16.96 -31.49
#